data_AF-A0A3C0ED19-F1
#
_entry.id   AF-A0A3C0ED19-F1
#
_cell.length_a   1.000
_cell.length_b   1.000
_cell.length_c   1.000
_cell.angle_alpha   90.00
_cell.angle_beta   90.00
_cell.angle_gamma   90.00
#
_symmetry.space_group_name_H-M   'P 1'
#
loop_
_entity.id
_entity.type
_entity.pdbx_description
1 polymer ?
#
loop_
_entity_poly.entity_id
_entity_poly.type
_entity_poly.pdbx_seq_one_letter_code
_entity_poly.pdbx_strand_id
1 'polypeptide(L)' 'MARDYRLMSSDGHLEVPPERWVHRVPEKYRDRAPRTITLPNGGDALLIEGQPLREANFLDLRAGRA' A
#
# COMPACT_ATOMS: atom_id res chain seq x y z
N MET A 1 37.58 19.72 10.36
CA MET A 1 36.59 18.67 10.68
C MET A 1 35.30 19.00 9.96
N ALA A 2 34.69 18.03 9.28
CA ALA A 2 33.38 18.24 8.66
C ALA A 2 32.32 18.43 9.76
N ARG A 3 31.28 19.23 9.48
CA ARG A 3 30.14 19.43 10.39
C ARG A 3 29.16 18.28 10.22
N ASP A 4 28.74 17.69 11.35
CA ASP A 4 27.62 16.75 11.39
C ASP A 4 26.31 17.53 11.39
N TYR A 5 25.42 17.19 10.45
CA TYR A 5 24.08 17.75 10.37
C TYR A 5 23.05 16.66 10.61
N ARG A 6 22.01 16.98 11.37
CA ARG A 6 20.81 16.14 11.43
C ARG A 6 19.96 16.44 10.20
N LEU A 7 19.96 15.50 9.26
CA LEU A 7 19.10 15.57 8.09
C LEU A 7 17.67 15.23 8.50
N MET A 8 16.72 16.01 8.00
CA MET A 8 15.30 15.75 8.15
C MET A 8 14.76 15.29 6.80
N SER A 9 14.06 14.15 6.78
CA SER A 9 13.38 13.70 5.56
C SER A 9 12.21 14.63 5.25
N SER A 10 12.13 15.10 4.00
CA SER A 10 11.02 15.91 3.50
C SER A 10 9.92 15.08 2.84
N ASP A 11 10.14 13.79 2.61
CA ASP A 11 9.26 12.95 1.77
C ASP A 11 9.20 11.50 2.28
N GLY A 12 8.95 11.34 3.57
CA GLY A 12 8.72 10.03 4.16
C GLY A 12 7.30 9.54 3.88
N HIS A 13 7.14 8.32 3.36
CA HIS A 13 5.84 7.70 3.14
C HIS A 13 5.57 6.56 4.12
N LEU A 14 4.30 6.40 4.49
CA LEU A 14 3.81 5.22 5.17
C LEU A 14 3.11 4.33 4.17
N GLU A 15 3.45 3.05 4.22
CA GLU A 15 2.70 2.03 3.52
C GLU A 15 1.55 1.54 4.38
N VAL A 16 0.35 1.59 3.81
CA VAL A 16 -0.88 1.29 4.53
C VAL A 16 -1.76 0.39 3.66
N PRO A 17 -2.15 -0.80 4.16
CA PRO A 17 -3.01 -1.69 3.38
C PRO A 17 -4.37 -1.05 3.13
N PRO A 18 -4.97 -1.24 1.93
CA PRO A 18 -6.26 -0.65 1.60
C PRO A 18 -7.36 -1.00 2.59
N GLU A 19 -7.33 -2.22 3.12
CA GLU A 19 -8.33 -2.75 4.06
C GLU A 19 -8.43 -1.91 5.35
N ARG A 20 -7.37 -1.16 5.70
CA ARG A 20 -7.37 -0.24 6.85
C ARG A 20 -8.39 0.90 6.71
N TRP A 21 -8.81 1.25 5.49
CA TRP A 21 -9.67 2.41 5.25
C TRP A 21 -10.87 2.15 4.33
N VAL A 22 -10.91 1.05 3.57
CA VAL A 22 -12.02 0.72 2.65
C VAL A 22 -13.39 0.76 3.33
N HIS A 23 -13.51 0.32 4.59
CA HIS A 23 -14.78 0.37 5.34
C HIS A 23 -15.34 1.80 5.55
N ARG A 24 -14.49 2.82 5.43
CA ARG A 24 -14.86 4.25 5.53
C ARG A 24 -15.32 4.84 4.20
N VAL A 25 -15.16 4.13 3.08
CA VAL A 25 -15.69 4.55 1.77
C VAL A 25 -17.21 4.36 1.77
N PRO A 26 -18.01 5.30 1.22
CA PRO A 26 -19.45 5.12 1.06
C PRO A 26 -19.77 3.82 0.33
N GLU A 27 -20.77 3.09 0.81
CA GLU A 27 -21.07 1.72 0.38
C GLU A 27 -21.15 1.57 -1.14
N LYS A 28 -21.85 2.48 -1.82
CA LYS A 28 -21.98 2.51 -3.29
C LYS A 28 -20.67 2.63 -4.08
N TYR A 29 -19.55 2.92 -3.42
CA TYR A 29 -18.23 3.07 -4.04
C TYR A 29 -17.18 2.11 -3.49
N ARG A 30 -17.49 1.28 -2.48
CA ARG A 30 -16.50 0.39 -1.85
C ARG A 30 -15.87 -0.59 -2.84
N ASP A 31 -16.64 -1.07 -3.80
CA ASP A 31 -16.15 -2.02 -4.81
C ASP A 31 -15.13 -1.41 -5.79
N ARG A 32 -15.09 -0.07 -5.87
CA ARG A 32 -14.16 0.70 -6.69
C ARG A 32 -12.92 1.15 -5.92
N ALA A 33 -12.92 0.99 -4.59
CA ALA A 33 -11.77 1.34 -3.77
C ALA A 33 -10.61 0.36 -4.05
N PRO A 34 -9.35 0.80 -3.85
CA PRO A 34 -8.19 -0.07 -3.87
C PRO A 34 -8.37 -1.29 -2.96
N ARG A 35 -7.87 -2.44 -3.40
CA ARG A 35 -7.88 -3.67 -2.59
C ARG A 35 -6.69 -4.55 -2.92
N THR A 36 -6.25 -5.33 -1.94
CA THR A 36 -5.29 -6.40 -2.18
C THR A 36 -5.99 -7.60 -2.82
N ILE A 37 -5.34 -8.22 -3.81
CA ILE A 37 -5.73 -9.52 -4.36
C ILE A 37 -4.56 -10.50 -4.30
N THR A 38 -4.84 -11.79 -4.14
CA THR A 38 -3.84 -12.85 -4.23
C THR A 38 -3.75 -13.37 -5.66
N LEU A 39 -2.53 -13.46 -6.17
CA LEU A 39 -2.22 -13.92 -7.52
C LEU A 39 -2.11 -15.46 -7.58
N PRO A 40 -2.23 -16.08 -8.77
CA PRO A 40 -2.12 -17.53 -8.92
C PRO A 40 -0.79 -18.14 -8.45
N ASN A 41 0.30 -17.35 -8.45
CA ASN A 41 1.62 -17.76 -7.99
C ASN A 41 1.80 -17.63 -6.46
N GLY A 42 0.77 -17.21 -5.72
CA GLY A 42 0.81 -17.00 -4.26
C GLY A 42 1.32 -15.63 -3.82
N GLY A 43 1.71 -14.77 -4.76
CA GLY A 43 2.02 -13.35 -4.53
C GLY A 43 0.76 -12.50 -4.31
N ASP A 44 0.93 -11.26 -3.90
CA ASP A 44 -0.15 -10.30 -3.74
C ASP A 44 -0.01 -9.13 -4.72
N ALA A 45 -1.13 -8.50 -5.06
CA ALA A 45 -1.15 -7.30 -5.89
C ALA A 45 -2.18 -6.29 -5.38
N LEU A 46 -1.94 -5.01 -5.66
CA LEU A 46 -2.91 -3.94 -5.51
C LEU A 46 -3.72 -3.79 -6.80
N LEU A 47 -5.04 -3.96 -6.67
CA LEU A 47 -6.00 -3.60 -7.70
C LEU A 47 -6.49 -2.18 -7.43
N ILE A 48 -6.29 -1.27 -8.38
CA ILE A 48 -6.75 0.12 -8.33
C ILE A 48 -7.53 0.40 -9.61
N GLU A 49 -8.71 1.00 -9.48
CA GLU A 49 -9.57 1.29 -10.63
C GLU A 49 -8.85 2.14 -11.69
N GLY A 50 -8.89 1.71 -12.95
CA GLY A 50 -8.27 2.42 -14.08
C GLY A 50 -6.75 2.31 -14.14
N GLN A 51 -6.10 1.50 -13.30
CA GLN A 51 -4.67 1.25 -13.34
C GLN A 51 -4.37 -0.22 -13.72
N PRO A 52 -3.21 -0.48 -14.35
CA PRO A 52 -2.70 -1.85 -14.45
C PRO A 52 -2.54 -2.48 -13.06
N LEU A 53 -2.65 -3.81 -13.02
CA LEU A 53 -2.44 -4.55 -11.79
C LEU A 53 -1.01 -4.32 -11.27
N ARG A 54 -0.89 -3.91 -10.01
CA ARG A 54 0.40 -3.62 -9.38
C ARG A 54 0.79 -4.77 -8.48
N GLU A 55 1.69 -5.64 -8.93
CA GLU A 55 2.29 -6.64 -8.06
C GLU A 55 2.95 -5.93 -6.88
N ALA A 56 2.60 -6.38 -5.67
CA ALA A 56 3.18 -5.83 -4.46
C ALA A 56 4.43 -6.63 -4.12
N ASN A 57 5.49 -5.94 -3.72
CA ASN A 57 6.64 -6.63 -3.17
C ASN A 57 6.27 -7.24 -1.82
N PHE A 58 6.99 -8.28 -1.38
CA PHE A 58 6.71 -8.95 -0.10
C PHE A 58 6.68 -7.98 1.10
N LEU A 59 7.54 -6.96 1.07
CA LEU A 59 7.59 -5.91 2.09
C LEU A 59 6.35 -5.02 2.10
N ASP A 60 5.73 -4.83 0.94
CA ASP A 60 4.70 -3.82 0.70
C ASP A 60 3.36 -4.17 1.37
N LEU A 61 2.96 -5.44 1.29
CA LEU A 61 1.65 -5.87 1.80
C LEU A 61 1.70 -6.82 3.01
N ARG A 62 2.82 -7.47 3.29
CA ARG A 62 2.90 -8.51 4.33
C ARG A 62 3.74 -8.12 5.55
N ALA A 63 4.61 -7.11 5.46
CA ALA A 63 5.36 -6.68 6.63
C ALA A 63 4.42 -6.13 7.72
N GLY A 64 4.40 -6.77 8.89
CA GLY A 64 3.56 -6.36 10.03
C GLY A 64 2.11 -6.89 10.03
N ARG A 65 1.73 -7.78 9.09
CA ARG A 65 0.51 -8.61 9.26
C ARG A 65 0.87 -9.79 10.18
N ALA A 66 0.25 -9.82 11.37
CA ALA A 66 0.33 -10.94 12.31
C ALA A 66 -0.56 -12.11 11.85
#